data_AF-A0A8C1JQP2-F1
#
_entry.id   AF-A0A8C1JQP2-F1
#
_cell.length_a   1.000
_cell.length_b   1.000
_cell.length_c   1.000
_cell.angle_alpha   90.00
_cell.angle_beta   90.00
_cell.angle_gamma   90.00
#
_symmetry.space_group_name_H-M   'P 1'
#
loop_
_entity.id
_entity.type
_entity.pdbx_description
1 polymer ?
#
loop_
_entity_poly.entity_id
_entity_poly.type
_entity_poly.pdbx_seq_one_letter_code
_entity_poly.pdbx_strand_id
1 'polypeptide(L)'
;MAGYLKVLSSLTRSAATLSKTPAVLAPACQSLQQRNYADKRIKVSKPVVEMDGDEMTRIIWEFIKEKLILNNVDVELKYFDLGLPYRDQTDDQVTIDSALATQKYNVAVKCATITPDEARVEEFKLKKMWKSPNGTIRNILGGTVFREPIIWNKQIEMGTFKIVTQYYFIK
;
A
#
# COMPACT_ATOMS: atom_id res chain seq x y z
N MET A 1 -50.42 19.58 58.68
CA MET A 1 -49.82 19.78 57.34
C MET A 1 -50.64 18.95 56.35
N ALA A 2 -51.82 19.38 55.89
CA ALA A 2 -52.03 20.19 54.66
C ALA A 2 -51.11 19.75 53.51
N GLY A 3 -51.53 19.29 52.33
CA GLY A 3 -52.84 19.07 51.72
C GLY A 3 -52.67 18.70 50.23
N TYR A 4 -53.69 18.03 49.68
CA TYR A 4 -54.28 18.16 48.33
C TYR A 4 -53.46 18.08 47.01
N LEU A 5 -53.79 17.01 46.26
CA LEU A 5 -54.11 16.89 44.82
C LEU A 5 -54.38 18.16 43.98
N LYS A 6 -53.80 18.23 42.76
CA LYS A 6 -54.45 18.34 41.41
C LYS A 6 -53.42 18.84 40.37
N VAL A 7 -53.12 18.13 39.27
CA VAL A 7 -53.83 17.99 37.96
C VAL A 7 -53.84 19.28 37.12
N LEU A 8 -53.68 19.10 35.79
CA LEU A 8 -53.86 20.02 34.64
C LEU A 8 -52.56 20.67 34.14
N SER A 9 -52.27 20.79 32.83
CA SER A 9 -53.02 20.47 31.62
C SER A 9 -52.10 20.65 30.40
N SER A 10 -52.41 19.88 29.36
CA SER A 10 -52.13 20.12 27.95
C SER A 10 -51.99 21.60 27.55
N LEU A 11 -50.91 21.95 26.83
CA LEU A 11 -50.93 23.04 25.85
C LEU A 11 -50.11 22.64 24.63
N THR A 12 -50.86 22.22 23.62
CA THR A 12 -50.57 22.35 22.19
C THR A 12 -49.83 23.66 21.89
N ARG A 13 -48.78 23.60 21.06
CA ARG A 13 -48.23 24.80 20.41
C ARG A 13 -48.42 24.66 18.90
N SER A 14 -49.26 25.56 18.40
CA SER A 14 -49.72 25.68 17.03
C SER A 14 -48.63 25.94 16.01
N ALA A 15 -48.97 25.54 14.78
CA ALA A 15 -48.29 25.83 13.53
C ALA A 15 -47.97 27.32 13.33
N ALA A 16 -46.75 27.58 12.84
CA ALA A 16 -46.42 28.82 12.14
C ALA A 16 -46.10 28.46 10.69
N THR A 17 -46.93 28.98 9.80
CA THR A 17 -46.81 28.96 8.34
C THR A 17 -45.58 29.75 7.88
N LEU A 18 -44.67 29.12 7.12
CA LEU A 18 -43.65 29.82 6.34
C LEU A 18 -43.91 29.61 4.85
N SER A 19 -43.88 30.72 4.13
CA SER A 19 -44.29 30.92 2.75
C SER A 19 -43.45 30.13 1.73
N LYS A 20 -44.13 29.64 0.69
CA LYS A 20 -43.54 28.96 -0.47
C LYS A 20 -42.76 29.96 -1.34
N THR A 21 -41.49 29.67 -1.61
CA THR A 21 -40.73 30.17 -2.77
C THR A 21 -40.04 28.99 -3.47
N PRO A 22 -39.85 29.04 -4.79
CA PRO A 22 -39.68 27.85 -5.62
C PRO A 22 -38.25 27.29 -5.55
N ALA A 23 -38.19 25.96 -5.64
CA ALA A 23 -36.98 25.15 -5.61
C ALA A 23 -35.99 25.54 -6.72
N VAL A 24 -34.80 25.99 -6.32
CA VAL A 24 -33.61 25.88 -7.16
C VAL A 24 -33.18 24.41 -7.13
N LEU A 25 -33.34 23.72 -8.26
CA LEU A 25 -32.88 22.36 -8.48
C LEU A 25 -31.36 22.29 -8.31
N ALA A 26 -30.89 21.94 -7.11
CA ALA A 26 -29.55 21.42 -6.93
C ALA A 26 -29.48 20.05 -7.62
N PRO A 27 -28.43 19.76 -8.42
CA PRO A 27 -28.27 18.44 -8.99
C PRO A 27 -28.15 17.45 -7.82
N ALA A 28 -28.95 16.39 -7.89
CA ALA A 28 -28.98 15.33 -6.89
C ALA A 28 -27.54 14.92 -6.56
N CYS A 29 -27.14 15.18 -5.31
CA CYS A 29 -25.96 14.60 -4.71
C CYS A 29 -26.11 13.08 -4.89
N GLN A 30 -25.41 12.54 -5.90
CA GLN A 30 -25.36 11.10 -6.11
C GLN A 30 -24.82 10.52 -4.82
N SER A 31 -25.66 9.75 -4.13
CA SER A 31 -25.26 9.00 -2.95
C SER A 31 -23.99 8.25 -3.33
N LEU A 32 -22.88 8.60 -2.68
CA LEU A 32 -21.70 7.76 -2.73
C LEU A 32 -22.17 6.41 -2.20
N GLN A 33 -22.38 5.44 -3.11
CA GLN A 33 -22.63 4.08 -2.73
C GLN A 33 -21.41 3.63 -1.94
N GLN A 34 -21.51 3.68 -0.61
CA GLN A 34 -20.59 2.99 0.28
C GLN A 34 -20.72 1.52 -0.08
N ARG A 35 -19.77 1.05 -0.89
CA ARG A 35 -19.66 -0.38 -1.18
C ARG A 35 -19.33 -1.03 0.15
N ASN A 36 -20.32 -1.69 0.75
CA ASN A 36 -20.10 -2.62 1.85
C ASN A 36 -19.30 -3.78 1.28
N TYR A 37 -17.97 -3.69 1.33
CA TYR A 37 -17.14 -4.88 1.28
C TYR A 37 -17.48 -5.65 2.54
N ALA A 38 -18.25 -6.72 2.40
CA ALA A 38 -18.42 -7.69 3.48
C ALA A 38 -17.04 -8.05 4.04
N ASP A 39 -16.93 -8.25 5.37
CA ASP A 39 -15.71 -8.54 6.15
C ASP A 39 -14.90 -9.79 5.72
N LYS A 40 -15.15 -10.32 4.53
CA LYS A 40 -14.36 -11.40 3.92
C LYS A 40 -13.18 -10.81 3.15
N ARG A 41 -12.01 -10.87 3.78
CA ARG A 41 -10.71 -10.67 3.12
C ARG A 41 -10.58 -11.60 1.91
N ILE A 42 -9.96 -11.11 0.85
CA ILE A 42 -9.67 -11.89 -0.36
C ILE A 42 -8.60 -12.92 0.00
N LYS A 43 -8.90 -14.21 -0.14
CA LYS A 43 -7.94 -15.29 0.14
C LYS A 43 -7.08 -15.57 -1.08
N VAL A 44 -5.76 -15.49 -0.92
CA VAL A 44 -4.79 -15.83 -1.96
C VAL A 44 -4.35 -17.28 -1.77
N SER A 45 -4.35 -18.07 -2.85
CA SER A 45 -4.05 -19.51 -2.80
C SER A 45 -2.55 -19.84 -2.78
N LYS A 46 -1.72 -19.00 -3.41
CA LYS A 46 -0.26 -19.17 -3.46
C LYS A 46 0.42 -18.07 -2.65
N PRO A 47 1.52 -18.38 -1.94
CA PRO A 47 2.29 -17.37 -1.24
C PRO A 47 2.96 -16.42 -2.24
N VAL A 48 3.24 -15.21 -1.79
CA VAL A 48 3.96 -14.18 -2.55
C VAL A 48 5.29 -13.91 -1.89
N VAL A 49 6.35 -13.84 -2.69
CA VAL A 49 7.67 -13.46 -2.19
C VAL A 49 7.72 -11.94 -2.01
N GLU A 50 8.10 -11.50 -0.81
CA GLU A 50 8.26 -10.10 -0.47
C GLU A 50 9.76 -9.81 -0.31
N MET A 51 10.28 -8.87 -1.09
CA MET A 51 11.65 -8.38 -1.01
C MET A 51 11.65 -6.93 -0.53
N ASP A 52 12.09 -6.72 0.70
CA ASP A 52 12.11 -5.38 1.32
C ASP A 52 13.25 -4.51 0.76
N GLY A 53 13.15 -3.21 1.01
CA GLY A 53 14.04 -2.19 0.44
C GLY A 53 14.81 -1.38 1.47
N ASP A 54 15.27 -0.22 1.02
CA ASP A 54 16.09 0.73 1.80
C ASP A 54 15.42 2.10 1.96
N GLU A 55 15.90 2.88 2.93
CA GLU A 55 15.56 4.29 3.19
C GLU A 55 14.04 4.56 3.25
N MET A 56 13.57 5.65 2.63
CA MET A 56 12.17 6.08 2.61
C MET A 56 11.24 5.04 2.02
N THR A 57 11.77 4.17 1.15
CA THR A 57 10.98 3.22 0.39
C THR A 57 10.51 2.06 1.25
N ARG A 58 11.34 1.63 2.22
CA ARG A 58 10.99 0.66 3.25
C ARG A 58 9.83 1.14 4.11
N ILE A 59 9.88 2.40 4.54
CA ILE A 59 8.82 3.03 5.35
C ILE A 59 7.50 3.14 4.57
N ILE A 60 7.56 3.66 3.33
CA ILE A 60 6.38 3.78 2.47
C ILE A 60 5.77 2.40 2.18
N TRP A 61 6.61 1.38 2.00
CA TRP A 61 6.16 0.02 1.73
C TRP A 61 5.37 -0.59 2.90
N GLU A 62 5.85 -0.40 4.13
CA GLU A 62 5.13 -0.81 5.34
C GLU A 62 3.75 -0.14 5.41
N PHE A 63 3.68 1.17 5.19
CA PHE A 63 2.40 1.89 5.15
C PHE A 63 1.44 1.38 4.07
N ILE A 64 1.94 1.07 2.88
CA ILE A 64 1.12 0.52 1.78
C ILE A 64 0.60 -0.87 2.17
N LYS A 65 1.46 -1.74 2.70
CA LYS A 65 1.07 -3.10 3.12
C LYS A 65 -0.03 -3.05 4.17
N GLU A 66 0.18 -2.31 5.25
CA GLU A 66 -0.76 -2.28 6.37
C GLU A 66 -2.08 -1.63 5.99
N LYS A 67 -2.05 -0.47 5.34
CA LYS A 67 -3.28 0.30 5.08
C LYS A 67 -4.09 -0.26 3.90
N LEU A 68 -3.42 -0.69 2.84
CA LEU A 68 -4.07 -1.00 1.56
C LEU A 68 -4.17 -2.50 1.28
N ILE A 69 -3.16 -3.30 1.65
CA ILE A 69 -3.08 -4.71 1.25
C ILE A 69 -3.64 -5.62 2.34
N LEU A 70 -3.01 -5.67 3.51
CA LEU A 70 -3.29 -6.65 4.57
C LEU A 70 -4.70 -6.49 5.19
N ASN A 71 -5.25 -5.28 5.15
CA ASN A 71 -6.63 -5.04 5.59
C ASN A 71 -7.66 -5.73 4.69
N ASN A 72 -7.35 -5.89 3.40
CA ASN A 72 -8.28 -6.36 2.37
C ASN A 72 -7.97 -7.78 1.87
N VAL A 73 -6.73 -8.24 2.01
CA VAL A 73 -6.21 -9.48 1.41
C VAL A 73 -5.53 -10.34 2.46
N ASP A 74 -5.92 -11.61 2.51
CA ASP A 74 -5.28 -12.66 3.29
C ASP A 74 -4.28 -13.40 2.38
N VAL A 75 -2.99 -13.10 2.54
CA VAL A 75 -1.89 -13.61 1.72
C VAL A 75 -0.74 -14.06 2.60
N GLU A 76 -0.17 -15.23 2.30
CA GLU A 76 1.07 -15.68 2.91
C GLU A 76 2.25 -14.98 2.23
N LEU A 77 3.02 -14.22 3.01
CA LEU A 77 4.20 -13.49 2.53
C LEU A 77 5.48 -14.23 2.93
N LYS A 78 6.32 -14.55 1.95
CA LYS A 78 7.69 -15.06 2.17
C LYS A 78 8.64 -13.87 2.16
N TYR A 79 8.99 -13.40 3.36
CA TYR A 79 9.77 -12.18 3.56
C TYR A 79 11.28 -12.39 3.40
N PHE A 80 11.92 -11.50 2.65
CA PHE A 80 13.36 -11.39 2.49
C PHE A 80 13.77 -9.92 2.63
N ASP A 81 14.66 -9.61 3.57
CA ASP A 81 15.20 -8.26 3.73
C ASP A 81 16.35 -8.05 2.73
N LEU A 82 16.14 -7.23 1.69
CA LEU A 82 17.20 -6.85 0.76
C LEU A 82 17.80 -5.47 1.12
N GLY A 83 17.61 -5.02 2.36
CA GLY A 83 18.26 -3.84 2.90
C GLY A 83 19.78 -4.01 2.92
N LEU A 84 20.50 -2.91 2.65
CA LEU A 84 21.94 -2.89 2.52
C LEU A 84 22.69 -3.47 3.74
N PRO A 85 22.29 -3.19 5.00
CA PRO A 85 22.96 -3.79 6.17
C PRO A 85 22.82 -5.31 6.23
N TYR A 86 21.64 -5.85 5.92
CA TYR A 86 21.39 -7.29 5.97
C TYR A 86 22.05 -8.04 4.80
N ARG A 87 22.10 -7.40 3.63
CA ARG A 87 22.87 -7.90 2.49
C ARG A 87 24.36 -7.98 2.81
N ASP A 88 24.94 -6.96 3.44
CA ASP A 88 26.35 -7.00 3.83
C ASP A 88 26.64 -8.08 4.89
N GLN A 89 25.71 -8.28 5.85
CA GLN A 89 25.81 -9.35 6.85
C GLN A 89 25.78 -10.75 6.22
N THR A 90 24.92 -10.97 5.23
CA THR A 90 24.70 -12.28 4.58
C THR A 90 25.58 -12.51 3.34
N ASP A 91 26.56 -11.64 3.11
CA ASP A 91 27.40 -11.65 1.91
C ASP A 91 26.60 -11.67 0.59
N ASP A 92 25.45 -10.96 0.57
CA ASP A 92 24.47 -10.86 -0.51
C ASP A 92 23.76 -12.18 -0.86
N GLN A 93 23.87 -13.21 0.00
CA GLN A 93 23.18 -14.49 -0.17
C GLN A 93 21.66 -14.34 -0.13
N VAL A 94 21.13 -13.42 0.69
CA VAL A 94 19.69 -13.12 0.75
C VAL A 94 19.12 -12.71 -0.61
N THR A 95 19.90 -12.01 -1.43
CA THR A 95 19.48 -11.59 -2.77
C THR A 95 19.32 -12.81 -3.69
N ILE A 96 20.21 -13.79 -3.59
CA ILE A 96 20.13 -15.04 -4.36
C ILE A 96 18.96 -15.89 -3.87
N ASP A 97 18.82 -16.04 -2.56
CA ASP A 97 17.76 -16.84 -1.93
C ASP A 97 16.37 -16.29 -2.28
N SER A 98 16.21 -14.96 -2.30
CA SER A 98 14.96 -14.32 -2.71
C SER A 98 14.62 -14.58 -4.18
N ALA A 99 15.63 -14.62 -5.07
CA ALA A 99 15.45 -14.96 -6.48
C ALA A 99 15.04 -16.43 -6.64
N LEU A 100 15.68 -17.35 -5.92
CA LEU A 100 15.32 -18.78 -5.92
C LEU A 100 13.92 -19.02 -5.35
N ALA A 101 13.55 -18.32 -4.29
CA ALA A 101 12.19 -18.34 -3.76
C ALA A 101 11.18 -17.83 -4.79
N THR A 102 11.55 -16.81 -5.57
CA THR A 102 10.70 -16.29 -6.66
C THR A 102 10.51 -17.34 -7.75
N GLN A 103 11.55 -18.10 -8.12
CA GLN A 103 11.40 -19.25 -9.04
C GLN A 103 10.42 -20.30 -8.50
N LYS A 104 10.46 -20.57 -7.19
CA LYS A 104 9.58 -21.55 -6.55
C LYS A 104 8.12 -21.09 -6.50
N TYR A 105 7.87 -19.82 -6.17
CA TYR A 105 6.54 -19.28 -5.90
C TYR A 105 5.95 -18.45 -7.06
N ASN A 106 6.72 -18.23 -8.12
CA ASN A 106 6.40 -17.52 -9.38
C ASN A 106 6.15 -16.02 -9.28
N VAL A 107 5.65 -15.53 -8.14
CA VAL A 107 5.30 -14.11 -7.95
C VAL A 107 6.12 -13.51 -6.83
N ALA A 108 6.77 -12.38 -7.12
CA ALA A 108 7.44 -11.58 -6.12
C ALA A 108 7.15 -10.08 -6.28
N VAL A 109 7.18 -9.40 -5.14
CA VAL A 109 7.07 -7.95 -5.02
C VAL A 109 8.32 -7.43 -4.34
N LYS A 110 8.99 -6.48 -5.00
CA LYS A 110 10.28 -5.95 -4.55
C LYS A 110 10.23 -4.44 -4.36
N CYS A 111 10.74 -3.96 -3.23
CA CYS A 111 10.99 -2.54 -3.00
C CYS A 111 12.32 -2.06 -3.58
N ALA A 112 12.47 -0.74 -3.71
CA ALA A 112 13.70 -0.15 -4.17
C ALA A 112 14.82 -0.39 -3.14
N THR A 113 16.00 -0.72 -3.65
CA THR A 113 17.18 -1.09 -2.87
C THR A 113 18.35 -0.24 -3.31
N ILE A 114 19.22 0.14 -2.39
CA ILE A 114 20.45 0.86 -2.68
C ILE A 114 21.41 -0.08 -3.43
N THR A 115 22.06 0.47 -4.45
CA THR A 115 23.28 -0.11 -5.02
C THR A 115 24.43 0.80 -4.56
N PRO A 116 25.30 0.33 -3.65
CA PRO A 116 26.29 1.20 -3.02
C PRO A 116 27.35 1.65 -4.03
N ASP A 117 27.68 2.93 -4.03
CA ASP A 117 28.89 3.48 -4.64
C ASP A 117 30.02 3.54 -3.60
N GLU A 118 31.19 4.07 -3.98
CA GLU A 118 32.36 4.18 -3.09
C GLU A 118 32.04 5.00 -1.83
N ALA A 119 31.29 6.09 -1.98
CA ALA A 119 30.89 6.93 -0.86
C ALA A 119 29.95 6.20 0.11
N ARG A 120 28.96 5.45 -0.40
CA ARG A 120 28.06 4.63 0.44
C ARG A 120 28.78 3.46 1.09
N VAL A 121 29.81 2.88 0.46
CA VAL A 121 30.65 1.85 1.08
C VAL A 121 31.33 2.40 2.33
N GLU A 122 31.88 3.62 2.26
CA GLU A 122 32.48 4.29 3.41
C GLU A 122 31.45 4.70 4.48
N GLU A 123 30.33 5.29 4.06
CA GLU A 123 29.25 5.73 4.96
C GLU A 123 28.70 4.58 5.81
N PHE A 124 28.39 3.44 5.16
CA PHE A 124 27.81 2.28 5.81
C PHE A 124 28.86 1.27 6.30
N LYS A 125 30.15 1.53 6.08
CA LYS A 125 31.28 0.65 6.43
C LYS A 125 31.10 -0.78 5.91
N LEU A 126 30.72 -0.91 4.64
CA LEU A 126 30.43 -2.19 4.00
C LEU A 126 31.71 -3.00 3.78
N LYS A 127 31.59 -4.34 3.75
CA LYS A 127 32.72 -5.24 3.45
C LYS A 127 33.29 -5.00 2.05
N LYS A 128 32.41 -4.74 1.08
CA LYS A 128 32.75 -4.49 -0.32
C LYS A 128 31.61 -3.79 -1.06
N MET A 129 31.90 -3.34 -2.27
CA MET A 129 30.89 -2.83 -3.20
C MET A 129 30.02 -3.98 -3.72
N TRP A 130 28.79 -4.08 -3.22
CA TRP A 130 27.82 -5.10 -3.62
C TRP A 130 27.18 -4.79 -4.98
N LYS A 131 26.89 -5.84 -5.76
CA LYS A 131 26.19 -5.71 -7.03
C LYS A 131 24.74 -5.24 -6.82
N SER A 132 24.12 -4.68 -7.86
CA SER A 132 22.72 -4.27 -7.78
C SER A 132 21.80 -5.50 -7.64
N PRO A 133 20.92 -5.56 -6.62
CA PRO A 133 19.98 -6.66 -6.46
C PRO A 133 19.09 -6.87 -7.66
N ASN A 134 18.66 -5.78 -8.30
CA ASN A 134 17.83 -5.83 -9.50
C ASN A 134 18.55 -6.57 -10.64
N GLY A 135 19.87 -6.38 -10.77
CA GLY A 135 20.68 -7.09 -11.75
C GLY A 135 20.82 -8.57 -11.42
N THR A 136 21.14 -8.88 -10.16
CA THR A 136 21.28 -10.27 -9.68
C THR A 136 20.00 -11.07 -9.87
N ILE A 137 18.84 -10.53 -9.45
CA ILE A 137 17.55 -11.20 -9.57
C ILE A 137 17.20 -11.44 -11.05
N ARG A 138 17.36 -10.43 -11.91
CA ARG A 138 17.08 -10.58 -13.35
C ARG A 138 17.99 -11.59 -14.04
N ASN A 139 19.25 -11.69 -13.62
CA ASN A 139 20.17 -12.68 -14.15
C ASN A 139 19.77 -14.11 -13.75
N ILE A 140 19.22 -14.28 -12.54
CA ILE A 140 18.78 -15.58 -12.03
C ILE A 140 17.40 -15.98 -12.61
N LEU A 141 16.46 -15.05 -12.72
CA LEU A 141 15.11 -15.33 -13.21
C LEU A 141 15.02 -15.35 -14.74
N GLY A 142 15.84 -14.55 -15.41
CA GLY A 142 15.71 -14.27 -16.84
C GLY A 142 14.44 -13.46 -17.18
N GLY A 143 14.07 -13.48 -18.46
CA GLY A 143 12.82 -12.89 -18.96
C GLY A 143 12.94 -11.45 -19.49
N THR A 144 11.79 -10.78 -19.64
CA THR A 144 11.68 -9.43 -20.22
C THR A 144 11.04 -8.49 -19.21
N VAL A 145 11.64 -7.32 -19.03
CA VAL A 145 11.11 -6.28 -18.13
C VAL A 145 10.18 -5.37 -18.92
N PHE A 146 8.90 -5.41 -18.60
CA PHE A 146 7.93 -4.44 -19.11
C PHE A 146 7.94 -3.18 -18.24
N ARG A 147 7.92 -2.02 -18.90
CA ARG A 147 7.83 -0.71 -18.24
C ARG A 147 6.73 0.07 -18.90
N GLU A 148 5.71 0.41 -18.12
CA GLU A 148 4.56 1.18 -18.59
C GLU A 148 4.44 2.47 -17.75
N PRO A 149 4.20 3.63 -18.38
CA PRO A 149 3.95 4.85 -17.64
C PRO A 149 2.58 4.77 -16.93
N ILE A 150 2.52 5.29 -15.71
CA ILE A 150 1.26 5.41 -14.98
C ILE A 150 0.60 6.71 -15.43
N ILE A 151 -0.44 6.59 -16.25
CA ILE A 151 -1.16 7.74 -16.79
C ILE A 151 -2.17 8.24 -15.74
N TRP A 152 -2.10 9.53 -15.44
CA TRP A 152 -3.04 10.19 -14.55
C TRP A 152 -3.89 11.21 -15.33
N ASN A 153 -5.21 11.01 -15.33
CA ASN A 153 -6.13 11.76 -16.19
C ASN A 153 -6.48 13.18 -15.68
N LYS A 154 -6.05 13.57 -14.47
CA LYS A 154 -6.33 14.90 -13.92
C LYS A 154 -5.11 15.80 -14.04
N GLN A 155 -5.29 16.97 -14.63
CA GLN A 155 -4.26 17.99 -14.82
C GLN A 155 -3.82 18.54 -13.46
N ILE A 156 -2.63 18.14 -13.01
CA ILE A 156 -1.95 18.68 -11.84
C ILE A 156 -0.52 18.98 -12.30
N GLU A 157 -0.02 20.17 -12.00
CA GLU A 157 1.38 20.55 -12.23
C GLU A 157 2.30 19.50 -11.58
N MET A 158 3.13 18.88 -12.40
CA MET A 158 3.69 17.56 -12.11
C MET A 158 4.83 17.59 -11.09
N GLY A 159 4.59 17.01 -9.92
CA GLY A 159 5.60 16.17 -9.27
C GLY A 159 5.61 14.80 -9.95
N THR A 160 6.79 14.28 -10.33
CA THR A 160 6.89 12.93 -10.89
C THR A 160 6.66 11.90 -9.78
N PHE A 161 5.48 11.28 -9.71
CA PHE A 161 5.25 10.12 -8.85
C PHE A 161 5.90 8.88 -9.48
N LYS A 162 7.06 8.46 -8.96
CA LYS A 162 7.64 7.15 -9.29
C LYS A 162 7.12 6.12 -8.31
N ILE A 163 6.44 5.08 -8.80
CA ILE A 163 6.19 3.89 -7.97
C ILE A 163 7.53 3.23 -7.68
N VAL A 164 7.73 2.91 -6.41
CA VAL A 164 9.01 2.47 -5.85
C VAL A 164 9.15 0.94 -5.82
N THR A 165 8.12 0.25 -6.29
CA THR A 165 7.99 -1.21 -6.24
C THR A 165 8.13 -1.81 -7.64
N GLN A 166 8.92 -2.88 -7.76
CA GLN A 166 9.04 -3.73 -8.94
C GLN A 166 8.33 -5.05 -8.70
N TYR A 167 7.63 -5.53 -9.72
CA TYR A 167 6.93 -6.82 -9.69
C TYR A 167 7.65 -7.82 -10.60
N TYR A 168 7.83 -9.04 -10.09
CA TYR A 168 8.39 -10.15 -10.85
C TYR A 168 7.32 -11.22 -11.00
N PHE A 169 7.03 -11.57 -12.25
CA PHE A 169 6.10 -12.63 -12.62
C PHE A 169 6.83 -13.63 -13.51
N ILE A 170 6.88 -14.87 -13.07
CA ILE A 170 7.42 -15.99 -13.84
C ILE A 170 6.22 -16.74 -14.43
N LYS A 171 6.25 -16.93 -15.76
CA LYS A 171 5.23 -17.70 -16.49
C LYS A 171 5.50 -19.19 -16.41
#